data_AF-A0A1X6Y8D3-F1
#
_entry.id   AF-A0A1X6Y8D3-F1
#
_cell.length_a   1.000
_cell.length_b   1.000
_cell.length_c   1.000
_cell.angle_alpha   90.00
_cell.angle_beta   90.00
_cell.angle_gamma   90.00
#
_symmetry.space_group_name_H-M   'P 1'
#
loop_
_entity.id
_entity.type
_entity.pdbx_description
1 polymer ?
#
loop_
_entity_poly.entity_id
_entity_poly.type
_entity_poly.pdbx_seq_one_letter_code
_entity_poly.pdbx_strand_id
1 'polypeptide(L)'
;MRLSALALLALIALPATGCTRFPDLDEAIDDDVRTAPYLDLLPTEDLRERAAEPTLTEQDETDVEDRAETLRDRAKRLRGSVIDSETRTRMSRGIQAPDPG
;
A
#
# COMPACT_ATOMS: atom_id res chain seq x y z
N MET A 1 -38.73 -6.38 10.12
CA MET A 1 -38.82 -5.77 8.77
C MET A 1 -38.54 -4.28 8.75
N ARG A 2 -39.22 -3.44 9.56
CA ARG A 2 -39.00 -1.97 9.57
C ARG A 2 -37.59 -1.54 10.01
N LEU A 3 -37.03 -2.22 11.02
CA LEU A 3 -35.66 -2.00 11.50
C LEU A 3 -34.60 -2.39 10.46
N SER A 4 -34.83 -3.46 9.70
CA SER A 4 -33.92 -3.89 8.62
C SER A 4 -33.94 -2.94 7.43
N ALA A 5 -35.11 -2.38 7.09
CA ALA A 5 -35.21 -1.38 6.03
C ALA A 5 -34.49 -0.07 6.39
N LEU A 6 -34.57 0.35 7.66
CA LEU A 6 -33.84 1.53 8.17
C LEU A 6 -32.32 1.32 8.15
N ALA A 7 -31.85 0.12 8.52
CA ALA A 7 -30.42 -0.21 8.48
C ALA A 7 -29.86 -0.22 7.04
N LEU A 8 -30.63 -0.74 6.08
CA LEU A 8 -30.23 -0.77 4.67
C LEU A 8 -30.17 0.66 4.08
N LEU A 9 -31.12 1.51 4.46
CA LEU A 9 -31.18 2.91 4.02
C LEU A 9 -30.02 3.74 4.61
N ALA A 10 -29.64 3.49 5.87
CA ALA A 10 -28.47 4.12 6.48
C ALA A 10 -27.17 3.70 5.76
N LEU A 11 -27.02 2.43 5.42
CA LEU A 11 -25.84 1.90 4.72
C LEU A 11 -25.66 2.52 3.33
N ILE A 12 -26.77 2.81 2.63
CA ILE A 12 -26.74 3.46 1.30
C ILE A 12 -26.49 4.97 1.39
N ALA A 13 -26.86 5.62 2.49
CA ALA A 13 -26.67 7.06 2.69
C ALA A 13 -25.23 7.44 3.11
N LEU A 14 -24.48 6.53 3.73
CA LEU A 14 -23.09 6.74 4.16
C LEU A 14 -22.13 7.21 3.04
N PRO A 15 -22.13 6.64 1.81
CA PRO A 15 -21.21 7.09 0.76
C PRO A 15 -21.55 8.48 0.19
N ALA A 16 -22.78 8.96 0.38
CA ALA A 16 -23.19 10.28 -0.14
C ALA A 16 -22.56 11.45 0.64
N THR A 17 -22.10 11.23 1.88
CA THR A 17 -21.41 12.25 2.68
C THR A 17 -19.91 12.33 2.39
N GLY A 18 -19.35 11.35 1.66
CA GLY A 18 -17.94 11.35 1.26
C GLY A 18 -17.63 12.18 0.02
N CYS A 19 -18.65 12.55 -0.77
CA CYS A 19 -18.50 13.41 -1.95
C CYS A 19 -18.57 14.89 -1.56
N THR A 20 -17.76 15.32 -0.59
CA THR A 20 -17.63 16.74 -0.27
C THR A 20 -16.83 17.44 -1.37
N ARG A 21 -17.15 18.71 -1.61
CA ARG A 21 -16.38 19.54 -2.53
C ARG A 21 -14.96 19.68 -1.99
N PHE A 22 -13.95 19.38 -2.81
CA PHE A 22 -12.56 19.66 -2.49
C PHE A 22 -12.44 21.15 -2.13
N PRO A 23 -11.86 21.50 -0.97
CA PRO A 23 -11.72 22.89 -0.59
C PRO A 23 -10.83 23.62 -1.59
N ASP A 24 -11.14 24.89 -1.88
CA ASP A 24 -10.30 25.72 -2.75
C ASP A 24 -8.97 26.02 -2.00
N LEU A 25 -7.99 25.13 -2.17
CA LEU A 25 -6.64 25.29 -1.60
C LEU A 25 -5.90 26.50 -2.22
N ASP A 26 -6.31 26.93 -3.41
CA ASP A 26 -5.65 28.01 -4.14
C ASP A 26 -5.79 29.39 -3.48
N GLU A 27 -6.86 29.62 -2.72
CA GLU A 27 -7.06 30.85 -1.94
C GLU A 27 -6.22 30.90 -0.65
N ALA A 28 -5.68 29.76 -0.20
CA ALA A 28 -4.93 29.65 1.06
C ALA A 28 -3.41 29.87 0.90
N ILE A 29 -2.93 30.11 -0.32
CA ILE A 29 -1.50 30.32 -0.60
C ILE A 29 -1.29 31.78 -1.01
N ASP A 30 -0.75 32.56 -0.09
CA ASP A 30 -0.34 33.95 -0.34
C ASP A 30 0.67 34.03 -1.50
N ASP A 31 0.65 35.16 -2.23
CA ASP A 31 1.49 35.37 -3.43
C ASP A 31 3.00 35.30 -3.13
N ASP A 32 3.40 35.62 -1.90
CA ASP A 32 4.78 35.50 -1.42
C ASP A 32 5.21 34.03 -1.29
N VAL A 33 4.32 33.13 -0.89
CA VAL A 33 4.56 31.68 -0.84
C VAL A 33 4.62 31.09 -2.25
N ARG A 34 3.81 31.58 -3.19
CA ARG A 34 3.82 31.11 -4.60
C ARG A 34 5.13 31.42 -5.32
N THR A 35 5.82 32.48 -4.92
CA THR A 35 7.09 32.92 -5.52
C THR A 35 8.30 32.65 -4.62
N ALA A 36 8.08 32.06 -3.44
CA ALA A 36 9.14 31.70 -2.53
C ALA A 36 10.12 30.72 -3.21
N PRO A 37 11.43 30.88 -3.00
CA PRO A 37 12.39 29.91 -3.47
C PRO A 37 12.08 28.55 -2.82
N TYR A 38 12.12 27.50 -3.63
CA TYR A 38 12.03 26.14 -3.14
C TYR A 38 13.19 25.86 -2.18
N LEU A 39 12.96 25.06 -1.15
CA LEU A 39 14.00 24.76 -0.17
C LEU A 39 15.18 24.05 -0.84
N ASP A 40 16.39 24.43 -0.44
CA ASP A 40 17.60 23.72 -0.86
C ASP A 40 17.55 22.28 -0.34
N LEU A 41 17.89 21.34 -1.24
CA LEU A 41 17.99 19.93 -0.88
C LEU A 41 19.22 19.73 -0.01
N LEU A 42 19.00 19.26 1.23
CA LEU A 42 20.09 18.86 2.11
C LEU A 42 20.74 17.56 1.59
N PRO A 43 22.07 17.46 1.57
CA PRO A 43 22.77 16.21 1.29
C PRO A 43 22.30 15.09 2.23
N THR A 44 22.14 13.87 1.71
CA THR A 44 21.68 12.73 2.52
C THR A 44 22.66 12.37 3.64
N GLU A 45 23.96 12.63 3.44
CA GLU A 45 24.98 12.39 4.46
C GLU A 45 24.80 13.31 5.67
N ASP A 46 24.53 14.60 5.42
CA ASP A 46 24.24 15.61 6.45
C ASP A 46 23.00 15.25 7.28
N LEU A 47 22.03 14.55 6.69
CA LEU A 47 20.84 14.05 7.39
C LEU A 47 21.17 12.81 8.20
N ARG A 48 22.03 11.92 7.69
CA ARG A 48 22.45 10.69 8.38
C ARG A 48 23.30 10.99 9.60
N GLU A 49 24.20 11.97 9.53
CA GLU A 49 25.00 12.42 10.68
C GLU A 49 24.15 13.02 11.80
N ARG A 50 23.01 13.65 11.45
CA ARG A 50 22.06 14.23 12.39
C ARG A 50 21.03 13.23 12.90
N ALA A 51 20.91 12.08 12.26
CA ALA A 51 19.96 11.06 12.69
C ALA A 51 20.42 10.48 14.03
N ALA A 52 19.48 10.34 14.97
CA ALA A 52 19.75 9.59 16.19
C ALA A 52 20.11 8.15 15.81
N GLU A 53 21.08 7.56 16.51
CA GLU A 53 21.36 6.15 16.36
C GLU A 53 20.10 5.34 16.69
N PRO A 54 19.74 4.35 15.86
CA PRO A 54 18.60 3.51 16.16
C PRO A 54 18.89 2.69 17.41
N THR A 55 18.12 2.94 18.47
CA THR A 55 18.14 2.11 19.67
C THR A 55 17.29 0.88 19.43
N LEU A 56 17.93 -0.29 19.37
CA LEU A 56 17.24 -1.56 19.39
C LEU A 56 16.92 -1.93 20.84
N THR A 57 15.68 -2.34 21.05
CA THR A 57 15.17 -2.88 22.30
C THR A 57 14.99 -4.39 22.19
N GLU A 58 14.83 -5.09 23.31
CA GLU A 58 14.49 -6.51 23.33
C GLU A 58 13.13 -6.79 22.64
N GLN A 59 12.24 -5.79 22.61
CA GLN A 59 10.98 -5.88 21.88
C GLN A 59 11.21 -5.92 20.36
N ASP A 60 12.16 -5.17 19.82
CA ASP A 60 12.47 -5.18 18.38
C ASP A 60 12.99 -6.54 17.93
N GLU A 61 13.79 -7.20 18.76
CA GLU A 61 14.27 -8.57 18.51
C GLU A 61 13.09 -9.55 18.44
N THR A 62 12.20 -9.50 19.44
CA THR A 62 11.01 -10.35 19.51
C THR A 62 10.08 -10.13 18.29
N ASP A 63 9.81 -8.87 17.94
CA ASP A 63 8.95 -8.51 16.80
C ASP A 63 9.51 -9.04 15.45
N VAL A 64 10.84 -9.00 15.29
CA VAL A 64 11.51 -9.53 14.10
C VAL A 64 11.43 -11.06 14.05
N GLU A 65 11.62 -11.73 15.17
CA GLU A 65 11.54 -13.19 15.27
C GLU A 65 10.14 -13.71 14.98
N ASP A 66 9.11 -13.11 15.60
CA ASP A 66 7.70 -13.44 15.38
C ASP A 66 7.29 -13.29 13.92
N ARG A 67 7.74 -12.18 13.30
CA ARG A 67 7.49 -11.94 11.88
C ARG A 67 8.20 -12.98 11.02
N ALA A 68 9.43 -13.34 11.36
CA ALA A 68 10.17 -14.35 10.62
C ALA A 68 9.52 -15.73 10.73
N GLU A 69 9.01 -16.12 11.89
CA GLU A 69 8.24 -17.36 12.08
C GLU A 69 6.97 -17.36 11.23
N THR A 70 6.16 -16.30 11.33
CA THR A 70 4.94 -16.12 10.55
C THR A 70 5.21 -16.26 9.03
N LEU A 71 6.29 -15.65 8.54
CA LEU A 71 6.69 -15.74 7.14
C LEU A 71 7.10 -17.16 6.75
N ARG A 72 7.85 -17.86 7.61
CA ARG A 72 8.24 -19.26 7.37
C ARG A 72 7.02 -20.18 7.29
N ASP A 73 6.03 -19.98 8.15
CA ASP A 73 4.80 -20.76 8.15
C ASP A 73 3.91 -20.49 6.94
N ARG A 74 3.79 -19.21 6.54
CA ARG A 74 3.16 -18.85 5.28
C ARG A 74 3.88 -19.51 4.10
N ALA A 75 5.21 -19.51 4.10
CA ALA A 75 5.99 -20.17 3.04
C ALA A 75 5.75 -21.69 3.03
N LYS A 76 5.69 -22.37 4.19
CA LYS A 76 5.36 -23.80 4.25
C LYS A 76 4.00 -24.09 3.59
N ARG A 77 2.98 -23.27 3.87
CA ARG A 77 1.66 -23.37 3.24
C ARG A 77 1.69 -23.14 1.73
N LEU A 78 2.51 -22.20 1.27
CA LEU A 78 2.61 -21.84 -0.15
C LEU A 78 3.50 -22.78 -0.98
N ARG A 79 4.31 -23.64 -0.36
CA ARG A 79 5.18 -24.60 -1.06
C ARG A 79 4.44 -25.68 -1.85
N GLY A 80 3.11 -25.80 -1.67
CA GLY A 80 2.29 -26.66 -2.52
C GLY A 80 2.24 -26.19 -3.98
N SER A 81 1.88 -27.09 -4.89
CA SER A 81 1.65 -26.71 -6.30
C SER A 81 0.41 -25.83 -6.41
N VAL A 82 0.59 -24.51 -6.48
CA VAL A 82 -0.49 -23.53 -6.70
C VAL A 82 -1.11 -23.69 -8.10
N ILE A 83 -0.35 -24.27 -9.03
CA ILE A 83 -0.76 -24.52 -10.41
C ILE A 83 -1.12 -26.00 -10.53
N ASP A 84 -2.34 -26.30 -10.94
CA ASP A 84 -2.76 -27.67 -11.25
C ASP A 84 -1.98 -28.23 -12.46
N SER A 85 -1.99 -29.55 -12.64
CA SER A 85 -1.21 -30.21 -13.69
C SER A 85 -1.64 -29.80 -15.11
N GLU A 86 -2.92 -29.51 -15.32
CA GLU A 86 -3.46 -29.08 -16.61
C GLU A 86 -2.96 -27.66 -16.93
N THR A 87 -3.09 -26.73 -16.00
CA THR A 87 -2.58 -25.36 -16.15
C THR A 87 -1.08 -25.35 -16.38
N ARG A 88 -0.30 -26.18 -15.67
CA ARG A 88 1.15 -26.28 -15.87
C ARG A 88 1.50 -26.79 -17.27
N THR A 89 0.74 -27.75 -17.78
CA THR A 89 0.91 -28.28 -19.14
C THR A 89 0.55 -27.24 -20.19
N ARG A 90 -0.47 -26.41 -19.95
CA ARG A 90 -0.80 -25.28 -20.83
C ARG A 90 0.33 -24.25 -20.85
N MET A 91 0.90 -23.92 -19.70
CA MET A 91 2.01 -22.96 -19.60
C MET A 91 3.29 -23.46 -20.29
N SER A 92 3.63 -24.75 -20.14
CA SER A 92 4.81 -25.33 -20.79
C SER A 92 4.69 -25.40 -22.31
N ARG A 93 3.46 -25.48 -22.84
CA ARG A 93 3.18 -25.42 -24.28
C ARG A 93 3.46 -24.03 -24.88
N GLY A 94 3.42 -22.97 -24.07
CA GLY A 94 3.56 -21.60 -24.52
C GLY A 94 2.39 -21.11 -25.39
N ILE A 95 2.47 -19.85 -25.81
CA ILE A 95 1.56 -19.24 -26.81
C ILE A 95 2.38 -18.94 -28.07
N GLN A 96 1.92 -19.47 -29.21
CA GLN A 96 2.45 -19.10 -30.51
C GLN A 96 1.93 -17.70 -30.86
N ALA A 97 2.83 -16.79 -31.21
CA ALA A 97 2.43 -15.51 -31.76
C ALA A 97 1.69 -15.75 -33.09
N PRO A 98 0.60 -15.01 -33.37
CA PRO A 98 -0.06 -15.09 -34.66
C PRO A 98 0.93 -14.72 -35.77
N ASP A 99 0.90 -15.49 -36.86
CA ASP A 99 1.74 -15.30 -38.05
C ASP A 99 1.56 -13.87 -38.60
N PRO A 100 2.61 -13.04 -38.68
CA PRO A 100 2.53 -11.75 -39.36
C PRO A 100 2.59 -12.01 -40.86
N GLY A 101 1.44 -12.35 -41.43
CA GLY A 101 1.25 -12.45 -42.89
C GLY A 101 1.62 -11.17 -43.62
#